data_AF-A0A2S9GQ72-F1
#
_entry.id   AF-A0A2S9GQ72-F1
#
_cell.length_a   1.000
_cell.length_b   1.000
_cell.length_c   1.000
_cell.angle_alpha   90.00
_cell.angle_beta   90.00
_cell.angle_gamma   90.00
#
_symmetry.space_group_name_H-M   'P 1'
#
loop_
_entity.id
_entity.type
_entity.pdbx_description
1 polymer ?
#
loop_
_entity_poly.entity_id
_entity_poly.type
_entity_poly.pdbx_seq_one_letter_code
_entity_poly.pdbx_strand_id
1 'polypeptide(L)' 'ALALGPRNRYVHSAYQVSDLDAMAAGGEYLGERGYHRSWGIGRHIQGSQIFDYWRDPDGLLVEHFADGDMFD' A
#
# COMPACT_ATOMS: atom_id res chain seq x y z
N ALA A 1 -11.13 1.26 2.81
CA ALA A 1 -11.87 2.31 2.07
C ALA A 1 -13.05 1.70 1.30
N LEU A 2 -14.09 2.48 0.98
CA LEU A 2 -15.16 2.08 0.06
C LEU A 2 -14.84 2.60 -1.34
N ALA A 3 -14.72 1.71 -2.33
CA ALA A 3 -14.55 2.09 -3.73
C ALA A 3 -15.91 2.07 -4.44
N LEU A 4 -16.37 3.23 -4.92
CA LEU A 4 -17.62 3.37 -5.65
C LEU A 4 -17.43 3.02 -7.13
N GLY A 5 -17.38 1.71 -7.41
CA GLY A 5 -17.34 1.16 -8.77
C GLY A 5 -18.66 0.50 -9.16
N PRO A 6 -18.88 0.22 -10.47
CA PRO A 6 -20.13 -0.38 -10.96
C PRO A 6 -20.32 -1.85 -10.54
N ARG A 7 -19.31 -2.46 -9.92
CA ARG A 7 -19.29 -3.87 -9.50
C ARG A 7 -18.48 -4.03 -8.22
N ASN A 8 -18.89 -4.99 -7.40
CA ASN A 8 -18.10 -5.44 -6.25
C ASN A 8 -16.85 -6.16 -6.75
N ARG A 9 -15.69 -5.77 -6.23
CA ARG A 9 -14.41 -6.39 -6.54
C ARG A 9 -13.44 -6.19 -5.38
N TYR A 10 -12.48 -7.09 -5.29
CA TYR A 10 -11.27 -6.85 -4.51
C TYR A 10 -10.52 -5.64 -5.08
N VAL A 11 -10.12 -4.71 -4.21
CA VAL A 11 -9.39 -3.49 -4.60
C VAL A 11 -7.92 -3.62 -4.20
N HIS A 12 -7.66 -3.74 -2.89
CA HIS A 12 -6.37 -4.06 -2.31
C HIS A 12 -6.54 -4.51 -0.86
N SER A 13 -5.51 -5.13 -0.31
CA SER A 13 -5.31 -5.35 1.11
C SER A 13 -4.18 -4.45 1.59
N ALA A 14 -4.39 -3.79 2.72
CA ALA A 14 -3.46 -2.82 3.27
C ALA A 14 -2.87 -3.31 4.59
N TYR A 15 -1.56 -3.13 4.77
CA TYR A 15 -0.82 -3.55 5.94
C TYR A 15 -0.02 -2.37 6.50
N GLN A 16 -0.18 -2.12 7.79
CA GLN A 16 0.56 -1.07 8.45
C GLN A 16 2.00 -1.51 8.68
N VAL A 17 2.95 -0.64 8.35
CA VAL A 17 4.37 -0.79 8.69
C VAL A 17 4.79 0.28 9.68
N SER A 18 5.97 0.12 10.29
CA SER A 18 6.44 0.97 11.37
C SER A 18 6.64 2.42 10.94
N ASP A 19 7.30 2.64 9.81
CA ASP A 19 7.70 3.96 9.32
C ASP A 19 8.09 3.92 7.83
N LEU A 20 8.60 5.04 7.32
CA LEU A 20 9.07 5.20 5.94
C LEU A 20 10.25 4.28 5.60
N ASP A 21 11.16 4.03 6.55
CA ASP A 21 12.33 3.18 6.32
C ASP A 21 11.90 1.72 6.17
N ALA A 22 10.96 1.26 7.00
CA ALA A 22 10.35 -0.06 6.88
C ALA A 22 9.62 -0.23 5.54
N MET A 23 8.95 0.82 5.04
CA MET A 23 8.32 0.81 3.72
C MET A 23 9.34 0.67 2.60
N ALA A 24 10.43 1.46 2.63
CA ALA A 24 11.48 1.39 1.63
C ALA A 24 12.20 0.02 1.63
N ALA A 25 12.56 -0.49 2.81
CA ALA A 25 13.19 -1.80 2.96
C ALA A 25 12.25 -2.94 2.53
N GLY A 26 10.96 -2.86 2.88
CA GLY A 26 9.93 -3.78 2.43
C GLY A 26 9.80 -3.76 0.90
N GLY A 27 9.90 -2.57 0.29
CA GLY A 27 9.87 -2.42 -1.15
C GLY A 27 10.99 -3.15 -1.88
N GLU A 28 12.22 -3.10 -1.38
CA GLU A 28 13.34 -3.87 -1.95
C GLU A 28 13.12 -5.38 -1.77
N TYR A 29 12.71 -5.81 -0.57
CA TYR A 29 12.40 -7.20 -0.25
C TYR A 29 11.33 -7.82 -1.18
N LEU A 30 10.31 -7.03 -1.53
CA LEU A 30 9.23 -7.44 -2.43
C LEU A 30 9.69 -7.49 -3.88
N GLY A 31 10.50 -6.52 -4.32
CA GLY A 31 11.13 -6.53 -5.64
C GLY A 31 11.93 -7.80 -5.89
N GLU A 32 12.74 -8.23 -4.90
CA GLU A 32 13.51 -9.48 -4.96
C GLU A 32 12.63 -10.74 -5.09
N ARG A 33 11.35 -10.67 -4.68
CA ARG A 33 10.39 -11.79 -4.71
C ARG A 33 9.47 -11.77 -5.92
N GLY A 34 9.73 -10.90 -6.89
CA GLY A 34 8.94 -10.81 -8.11
C GLY A 34 7.64 -10.04 -7.95
N TYR A 35 7.46 -9.26 -6.87
CA TYR A 35 6.37 -8.31 -6.80
C TYR A 35 6.65 -7.13 -7.74
N HIS A 36 5.58 -6.58 -8.31
CA HIS A 36 5.67 -5.47 -9.25
C HIS A 36 5.15 -4.18 -8.63
N ARG A 37 6.00 -3.15 -8.59
CA ARG A 37 5.63 -1.84 -8.07
C ARG A 37 4.58 -1.19 -8.96
N SER A 38 3.38 -0.98 -8.42
CA SER A 38 2.28 -0.29 -9.11
C SER A 38 2.31 1.22 -8.86
N TRP A 39 2.79 1.63 -7.68
CA TRP A 39 3.04 3.03 -7.33
C TRP A 39 4.20 3.09 -6.35
N GLY A 40 5.06 4.11 -6.49
CA GLY A 40 6.14 4.39 -5.53
C GLY A 40 5.62 4.86 -4.18
N ILE A 41 6.51 5.41 -3.37
CA ILE A 41 6.10 5.99 -2.09
C ILE A 41 5.33 7.29 -2.36
N GLY A 42 4.16 7.42 -1.73
CA GLY A 42 3.29 8.58 -1.82
C GLY A 42 2.67 8.93 -0.47
N ARG A 43 1.85 9.98 -0.47
CA ARG A 43 1.08 10.46 0.69
C ARG A 43 -0.36 10.61 0.27
N HIS A 44 -1.27 9.91 0.95
CA HIS A 44 -2.70 10.04 0.69
C HIS A 44 -3.23 11.36 1.25
N ILE A 45 -4.20 11.95 0.56
CA ILE A 45 -4.90 13.14 1.06
C ILE A 45 -5.85 12.75 2.20
N GLN A 46 -6.50 11.59 2.12
CA GLN A 46 -7.43 11.11 3.13
C GLN A 46 -6.66 10.39 4.24
N GLY A 47 -6.78 10.83 5.49
CA GLY A 47 -6.14 10.19 6.64
C GLY A 47 -4.62 10.29 6.66
N SER A 48 -4.04 11.09 5.75
CA SER A 48 -2.63 11.49 5.70
C SER A 48 -1.57 10.38 5.73
N GLN A 49 -1.90 9.08 5.65
CA GLN A 49 -0.88 8.03 5.69
C GLN A 49 0.06 8.08 4.47
N ILE A 50 1.36 7.83 4.71
CA ILE A 50 2.30 7.46 3.64
C ILE A 50 1.93 6.07 3.13
N PHE A 51 2.13 5.83 1.84
CA PHE A 51 1.80 4.55 1.22
C PHE A 51 2.78 4.15 0.12
N ASP A 52 2.83 2.86 -0.20
CA ASP A 52 3.26 2.34 -1.49
C ASP A 52 2.28 1.27 -2.01
N TYR A 53 2.33 0.95 -3.31
CA TYR A 53 1.47 -0.09 -3.88
C TYR A 53 2.26 -1.11 -4.70
N TRP A 54 2.00 -2.39 -4.44
CA TRP A 54 2.63 -3.53 -5.08
C TRP A 54 1.59 -4.50 -5.62
N ARG A 55 1.91 -5.18 -6.72
CA ARG A 55 1.19 -6.37 -7.17
C ARG A 55 2.01 -7.60 -6.84
N ASP A 56 1.37 -8.57 -6.22
CA ASP A 56 1.95 -9.90 -6.05
C ASP A 56 2.02 -10.64 -7.40
N PRO A 57 2.63 -11.85 -7.44
CA PRO A 57 2.71 -12.64 -8.67
C PRO A 57 1.35 -13.04 -9.27
N ASP A 58 0.28 -13.08 -8.46
CA ASP A 58 -1.09 -13.37 -8.90
C ASP A 58 -1.84 -12.09 -9.34
N GLY A 59 -1.19 -10.92 -9.25
CA GLY A 59 -1.70 -9.62 -9.67
C GLY A 59 -2.57 -8.91 -8.64
N LEU A 60 -2.70 -9.43 -7.42
CA LEU A 60 -3.44 -8.78 -6.33
C LEU A 60 -2.68 -7.55 -5.84
N LEU A 61 -3.43 -6.46 -5.66
CA LEU A 61 -2.86 -5.19 -5.18
C LEU A 61 -2.71 -5.24 -3.65
N VAL A 62 -1.53 -4.87 -3.17
CA VAL A 62 -1.16 -4.76 -1.76
C VAL A 62 -0.64 -3.36 -1.49
N GLU A 63 -1.02 -2.81 -0.35
CA GLU A 63 -0.57 -1.51 0.15
C GLU A 63 0.23 -1.69 1.44
N HIS A 64 1.40 -1.07 1.55
CA HIS A 64 1.96 -0.75 2.85
C HIS A 64 1.61 0.68 3.19
N PHE A 65 1.29 0.94 4.45
CA PHE A 65 1.05 2.31 4.91
C PHE A 65 1.65 2.56 6.29
N ALA A 66 1.93 3.82 6.59
CA ALA A 66 2.36 4.28 7.91
C ALA A 66 1.99 5.76 8.11
N ASP A 67 2.19 6.29 9.33
CA ASP A 67 2.11 7.74 9.61
C ASP A 67 0.79 8.38 9.16
N GLY A 68 -0.34 7.78 9.55
CA GLY A 68 -1.69 8.32 9.30
C GLY A 68 -2.23 9.11 10.48
N ASP A 69 -3.23 9.96 10.20
CA ASP A 69 -3.96 10.71 11.22
C ASP A 69 -4.61 9.74 12.22
N MET A 70 -4.51 10.06 13.51
CA MET A 70 -5.11 9.30 14.60
C MET A 70 -6.16 10.15 15.31
N PHE A 71 -7.21 9.50 15.82
CA PHE A 71 -8.11 10.13 16.77
C PHE A 71 -7.41 10.32 18.11
N ASP A 72 -7.84 11.32 18.85
CA ASP A 72 -7.48 11.59 20.24
C ASP A 72 -8.13 10.61 21.24
#